data_AF-X0YTC2-F1
#
_entry.id   AF-X0YTC2-F1
#
_cell.length_a   1.000
_cell.length_b   1.000
_cell.length_c   1.000
_cell.angle_alpha   90.00
_cell.angle_beta   90.00
_cell.angle_gamma   90.00
#
_symmetry.space_group_name_H-M   'P 1'
#
loop_
_entity.id
_entity.type
_entity.pdbx_description
1 polymer ?
#
loop_
_entity_poly.entity_id
_entity_poly.type
_entity_poly.pdbx_seq_one_letter_code
_entity_poly.pdbx_strand_id
1 'polypeptide(L)'
;MSFTYNIILNIKWFYMTVLTFYGGVNEIGGNKILLEDQDTRVFLDFGMSFKQSGLYFSEFLTPRKCNGLGDFFATGLLPDIPG
;
A
#
# COMPACT_ATOMS: atom_id res chain seq x y z
N MET A 1 22.44 -49.21 -17.22
CA MET A 1 21.07 -48.93 -16.75
C MET A 1 21.18 -47.87 -15.67
N SER A 2 21.30 -46.61 -16.07
CA SER A 2 20.17 -45.68 -16.30
C SER A 2 19.25 -45.60 -15.10
N PHE A 3 19.40 -44.53 -14.32
CA PHE A 3 18.36 -43.64 -13.81
C PHE A 3 18.74 -43.02 -12.45
N THR A 4 19.86 -42.29 -12.43
CA THR A 4 20.17 -41.25 -11.43
C THR A 4 19.35 -39.96 -11.65
N TYR A 5 18.17 -40.04 -12.29
CA TYR A 5 17.41 -38.89 -12.78
C TYR A 5 15.92 -38.95 -12.42
N ASN A 6 15.52 -39.23 -11.18
CA ASN A 6 14.09 -39.16 -10.82
C ASN A 6 13.79 -38.70 -9.38
N ILE A 7 14.72 -38.02 -8.70
CA ILE A 7 14.44 -37.38 -7.41
C ILE A 7 15.01 -35.96 -7.43
N ILE A 8 14.60 -35.17 -8.43
CA ILE A 8 14.50 -33.72 -8.23
C ILE A 8 13.02 -33.50 -7.95
N LEU A 9 12.73 -33.44 -6.65
CA LEU A 9 11.43 -33.15 -6.08
C LEU A 9 10.80 -31.99 -6.85
N ASN A 10 9.53 -32.20 -7.22
CA ASN A 10 8.63 -31.22 -7.79
C ASN A 10 8.38 -30.11 -6.75
N ILE A 11 9.36 -29.24 -6.52
CA ILE A 11 9.24 -28.10 -5.60
C ILE A 11 8.45 -27.05 -6.36
N LYS A 12 7.14 -27.05 -6.15
CA LYS A 12 6.26 -25.97 -6.57
C LYS A 12 6.46 -24.83 -5.57
N TRP A 13 7.24 -23.82 -5.94
CA TRP A 13 7.34 -22.59 -5.17
C TRP A 13 5.97 -21.89 -5.21
N PHE A 14 5.24 -21.91 -4.11
CA PHE A 14 4.06 -21.08 -3.96
C PHE A 14 4.56 -19.66 -3.64
N TYR A 15 4.69 -18.84 -4.68
CA TYR A 15 4.84 -17.40 -4.48
C TYR A 15 3.45 -16.83 -4.17
N MET A 16 3.36 -16.11 -3.06
CA MET A 16 2.12 -15.52 -2.60
C MET A 16 2.15 -14.03 -2.89
N THR A 17 1.26 -13.61 -3.79
CA THR A 17 0.98 -12.20 -4.03
C THR A 17 0.01 -11.71 -2.96
N VAL A 18 0.35 -10.63 -2.28
CA VAL A 18 -0.44 -10.05 -1.17
C VAL A 18 -0.92 -8.66 -1.57
N LEU A 19 -2.20 -8.39 -1.29
CA LEU A 19 -2.79 -7.06 -1.39
C LEU A 19 -3.17 -6.59 0.01
N THR A 20 -2.56 -5.49 0.44
CA THR A 20 -2.87 -4.83 1.71
C THR A 20 -3.53 -3.49 1.44
N PHE A 21 -4.75 -3.30 1.95
CA PHE A 21 -5.53 -2.09 1.74
C PHE A 21 -5.35 -1.13 2.92
N TYR A 22 -4.67 -0.01 2.68
CA TYR A 22 -4.43 1.06 3.65
C TYR A 22 -5.48 2.19 3.57
N GLY A 23 -6.32 2.21 2.53
CA GLY A 23 -7.38 3.19 2.35
C GLY A 23 -8.31 2.82 1.19
N GLY A 24 -9.50 3.42 1.14
CA GLY A 24 -10.54 3.06 0.16
C GLY A 24 -11.41 1.86 0.55
N VAL A 25 -11.28 1.34 1.78
CA VAL A 25 -12.12 0.25 2.29
C VAL A 25 -13.39 0.81 2.93
N ASN A 26 -14.56 0.45 2.39
CA ASN A 26 -15.87 0.95 2.86
C ASN A 26 -15.99 2.49 2.84
N GLU A 27 -15.21 3.17 2.00
CA GLU A 27 -15.26 4.62 1.80
C GLU A 27 -15.15 4.95 0.31
N ILE A 28 -15.56 6.17 -0.06
CA ILE A 28 -15.38 6.71 -1.42
C ILE A 28 -14.09 7.53 -1.42
N GLY A 29 -13.18 7.22 -2.35
CA GLY A 29 -11.85 7.85 -2.42
C GLY A 29 -10.90 7.27 -1.38
N GLY A 30 -9.74 7.90 -1.18
CA GLY A 30 -8.79 7.44 -0.16
C GLY A 30 -7.93 6.24 -0.55
N ASN A 31 -8.07 5.70 -1.76
CA ASN A 31 -7.42 4.48 -2.22
C ASN A 31 -5.91 4.48 -1.99
N LYS A 32 -5.46 3.46 -1.27
CA LYS A 32 -4.05 3.21 -0.95
C LYS A 32 -3.87 1.71 -0.84
N ILE A 33 -3.25 1.11 -1.84
CA ILE A 33 -3.16 -0.34 -1.95
C ILE A 33 -1.69 -0.72 -2.08
N LEU A 34 -1.18 -1.52 -1.17
CA LEU A 34 0.14 -2.10 -1.27
C LEU A 34 0.02 -3.47 -1.94
N LEU A 35 0.68 -3.62 -3.07
CA LEU A 35 0.91 -4.89 -3.75
C LEU A 35 2.30 -5.40 -3.38
N GLU A 36 2.35 -6.61 -2.85
CA GLU A 36 3.59 -7.30 -2.52
C GLU A 36 3.65 -8.59 -3.34
N ASP A 37 4.71 -8.75 -4.13
CA ASP A 37 5.00 -9.98 -4.87
C ASP A 37 6.49 -10.29 -4.77
N GLN A 38 6.81 -11.38 -4.07
CA GLN A 38 8.20 -11.78 -3.78
C GLN A 38 8.97 -10.64 -3.11
N ASP A 39 10.08 -10.19 -3.72
CA ASP A 39 10.90 -9.09 -3.21
C ASP A 39 10.44 -7.71 -3.72
N THR A 40 9.33 -7.66 -4.47
CA THR A 40 8.80 -6.43 -5.08
C THR A 40 7.63 -5.90 -4.26
N ARG A 41 7.69 -4.61 -3.92
CA ARG A 41 6.61 -3.89 -3.23
C ARG A 41 6.24 -2.66 -4.05
N VAL A 42 4.97 -2.54 -4.40
CA VAL A 42 4.43 -1.43 -5.19
C VAL A 42 3.25 -0.82 -4.46
N PHE A 43 3.34 0.48 -4.19
CA PHE A 43 2.21 1.24 -3.67
C PHE A 43 1.39 1.79 -4.84
N LEU A 44 0.12 1.40 -4.89
CA LEU A 44 -0.84 1.77 -5.93
C LEU A 44 -1.80 2.80 -5.36
N ASP A 45 -1.86 3.93 -6.07
CA ASP A 45 -2.69 5.09 -5.73
C ASP A 45 -2.30 5.79 -4.41
N PHE A 46 -2.60 7.08 -4.34
CA PHE A 46 -2.53 7.90 -3.14
C PHE A 46 -3.75 8.83 -3.09
N GLY A 47 -4.92 8.24 -3.36
CA GLY A 47 -6.18 8.93 -3.41
C GLY A 47 -6.47 9.66 -2.10
N MET A 48 -7.02 10.87 -2.21
CA MET A 48 -7.46 11.65 -1.06
C MET A 48 -8.73 11.01 -0.47
N SER A 49 -8.73 10.73 0.84
CA SER A 49 -9.96 10.33 1.54
C SER A 49 -10.78 11.59 1.81
N PHE A 50 -12.01 11.65 1.27
CA PHE A 50 -12.91 12.78 1.50
C PHE A 50 -13.33 12.88 2.96
N LYS A 51 -13.41 11.74 3.67
CA LYS A 51 -13.77 11.69 5.09
C LYS A 51 -12.68 12.29 5.97
N GLN A 52 -11.42 11.89 5.77
CA GLN A 52 -10.28 12.50 6.48
C GLN A 52 -10.06 13.95 6.03
N SER A 53 -10.22 14.23 4.74
CA SER A 53 -10.09 15.59 4.22
C SER A 53 -11.09 16.53 4.90
N GLY A 54 -12.37 16.14 5.00
CA GLY A 54 -13.40 16.95 5.65
C GLY A 54 -13.22 17.16 7.16
N LEU A 55 -12.41 16.36 7.85
CA LEU A 55 -12.12 16.54 9.30
C LEU A 55 -11.09 17.64 9.56
N TYR A 56 -10.14 17.83 8.65
CA TYR A 56 -8.96 18.69 8.86
C TYR A 56 -8.84 19.83 7.85
N PHE A 57 -9.45 19.67 6.67
CA PHE A 57 -9.40 20.58 5.54
C PHE A 57 -10.84 20.97 5.18
N SER A 58 -11.40 21.94 5.90
CA SER A 58 -12.56 22.69 5.40
C SER A 58 -12.10 23.61 4.27
N GLU A 59 -13.01 24.19 3.47
CA GLU A 59 -12.72 25.06 2.31
C GLU A 59 -11.66 26.16 2.54
N PHE A 60 -11.30 26.46 3.79
CA PHE A 60 -10.35 27.52 4.18
C PHE A 60 -9.05 27.01 4.84
N LEU A 61 -8.94 25.72 5.17
CA LEU A 61 -7.73 25.13 5.75
C LEU A 61 -7.05 24.25 4.72
N THR A 62 -5.86 24.67 4.29
CA THR A 62 -5.01 23.89 3.37
C THR A 62 -3.78 23.37 4.13
N PRO A 63 -3.19 22.23 3.70
CA PRO A 63 -1.94 21.73 4.28
C PRO A 63 -0.86 22.82 4.22
N ARG A 64 0.00 22.90 5.25
CA ARG A 64 1.05 23.92 5.25
C ARG A 64 2.03 23.61 4.12
N LYS A 65 2.19 24.54 3.18
CA LYS A 65 3.06 24.38 1.99
C LYS A 65 4.50 23.96 2.33
N CYS A 66 5.01 24.30 3.51
CA CYS A 66 6.39 24.01 3.91
C CYS A 66 6.59 22.72 4.72
N ASN A 67 5.54 21.98 5.11
CA ASN A 67 5.72 20.75 5.92
C ASN A 67 5.77 19.45 5.09
N GLY A 68 5.75 19.55 3.76
CA GLY A 68 5.85 18.41 2.85
C GLY A 68 4.85 17.31 3.20
N LEU A 69 5.35 16.09 3.42
CA LEU A 69 4.56 14.92 3.80
C LEU A 69 4.24 14.83 5.30
N GLY A 70 4.87 15.65 6.15
CA GLY A 70 4.73 15.55 7.61
C GLY A 70 3.29 15.73 8.10
N ASP A 71 2.56 16.70 7.52
CA ASP A 71 1.14 16.90 7.83
C ASP A 71 0.28 15.71 7.37
N PHE A 72 0.66 15.04 6.28
CA PHE A 72 -0.07 13.89 5.76
C PHE A 72 0.09 12.66 6.65
N PHE A 73 1.29 12.40 7.18
CA PHE A 73 1.48 11.35 8.19
C PHE A 73 0.78 11.68 9.51
N ALA A 74 0.90 12.94 9.99
CA ALA A 74 0.27 13.37 11.24
C ALA A 74 -1.26 13.30 11.21
N THR A 75 -1.88 13.56 10.05
CA THR A 75 -3.34 13.47 9.86
C THR A 75 -3.83 12.07 9.48
N GLY A 76 -2.91 11.11 9.30
CA GLY A 76 -3.22 9.76 8.82
C GLY A 76 -3.65 9.69 7.35
N LEU A 77 -3.41 10.74 6.57
CA LEU A 77 -3.63 10.76 5.13
C LEU A 77 -2.59 9.96 4.35
N LEU A 78 -1.44 9.63 4.94
CA LEU A 78 -0.48 8.68 4.41
C LEU A 78 -0.12 7.64 5.48
N PRO A 79 0.01 6.36 5.11
CA PRO A 79 0.46 5.31 6.02
C PRO A 79 1.96 5.43 6.28
N ASP A 80 2.36 5.34 7.54
CA ASP A 80 3.76 5.32 7.97
C ASP A 80 4.30 3.89 7.87
N ILE A 81 4.91 3.56 6.72
CA ILE A 81 5.47 2.25 6.43
C ILE A 81 6.96 2.34 6.02
N PRO A 82 7.80 1.38 6.41
CA PRO A 82 9.20 1.33 5.96
C PRO A 82 9.29 1.07 4.45
N GLY A 83 10.09 1.89 3.76
CA GLY A 83 10.47 1.71 2.35
C GLY A 83 11.54 0.64 2.19
#